data_AF-A0A9X6Y7T3-F1
#
_entry.id   AF-A0A9X6Y7T3-F1
#
_cell.length_a   1.000
_cell.length_b   1.000
_cell.length_c   1.000
_cell.angle_alpha   90.00
_cell.angle_beta   90.00
_cell.angle_gamma   90.00
#
_symmetry.space_group_name_H-M   'P 1'
#
loop_
_entity.id
_entity.type
_entity.pdbx_description
1 polymer ?
#
loop_
_entity_poly.entity_id
_entity_poly.type
_entity_poly.pdbx_seq_one_letter_code
_entity_poly.pdbx_strand_id
1 'polypeptide(L)'
;PFTPKATYARKAKFIEAVLQEMNIGELSADMNKFIHVLKHTCHRQIRSVIRGLRDMVDRKEGYPTKIVYTLKKLLHQTSQYQILDTAAKEGIYPLIAQHIPKERNSDREQAVFNFGLHYSMYSLHNIKKMFKNVHALLKQKFAVPVTEESYYRNYLKYQEETLFRKYAYDQGVNLHAYIALEIEMREKLKIRGHKERTIPSDVREWFIEAIDKLPQEKLRVIELPKQFNLLEFMRTFERLLRAGVTITAPDQVLNAMEIK
;
A
#
# COMPACT_ATOMS: atom_id res chain seq x y z
N PRO A 1 34.50 0.75 -15.06
CA PRO A 1 33.98 -0.64 -15.01
C PRO A 1 33.50 -0.99 -13.59
N PHE A 2 32.18 -1.00 -13.36
CA PHE A 2 31.61 -1.52 -12.12
C PHE A 2 31.53 -3.04 -12.25
N THR A 3 32.53 -3.79 -11.81
CA THR A 3 32.38 -5.23 -11.58
C THR A 3 31.56 -5.42 -10.31
N PRO A 4 30.61 -6.38 -10.27
CA PRO A 4 29.81 -6.60 -9.07
C PRO A 4 30.75 -7.13 -7.99
N LYS A 5 30.83 -6.42 -6.85
CA LYS A 5 31.59 -6.91 -5.68
C LYS A 5 31.13 -8.35 -5.38
N ALA A 6 32.09 -9.27 -5.23
CA ALA A 6 31.84 -10.70 -4.98
C ALA A 6 30.83 -10.97 -3.84
N THR A 7 30.68 -10.02 -2.92
CA THR A 7 29.70 -9.99 -1.82
C THR A 7 28.25 -10.23 -2.26
N TYR A 8 27.84 -9.90 -3.49
CA TYR A 8 26.44 -10.02 -3.94
C TYR A 8 26.18 -11.12 -4.98
N ALA A 9 27.11 -12.08 -5.16
CA ALA A 9 26.99 -13.12 -6.18
C ALA A 9 25.70 -13.95 -6.10
N ARG A 10 25.26 -14.34 -4.88
CA ARG A 10 23.99 -15.04 -4.67
C ARG A 10 22.78 -14.20 -5.11
N LYS A 11 22.85 -12.90 -4.86
CA LYS A 11 21.79 -11.95 -5.23
C LYS A 11 21.72 -11.75 -6.74
N ALA A 12 22.87 -11.64 -7.39
CA ALA A 12 22.98 -11.52 -8.83
C ALA A 12 22.41 -12.75 -9.54
N LYS A 13 22.79 -13.96 -9.10
CA LYS A 13 22.22 -15.22 -9.62
C LYS A 13 20.71 -15.29 -9.48
N PHE A 14 20.17 -14.85 -8.35
CA PHE A 14 18.72 -14.80 -8.15
C PHE A 14 18.04 -13.81 -9.11
N ILE A 15 18.58 -12.59 -9.24
CA ILE A 15 18.03 -11.58 -10.16
C ILE A 15 18.07 -12.07 -11.61
N GLU A 16 19.20 -12.66 -12.01
CA GLU A 16 19.40 -13.25 -13.34
C GLU A 16 18.38 -14.35 -13.63
N ALA A 17 18.21 -15.30 -12.71
CA ALA A 17 17.21 -16.36 -12.84
C ALA A 17 15.80 -15.79 -13.04
N VAL A 18 15.42 -14.76 -12.27
CA VAL A 18 14.09 -14.14 -12.40
C VAL A 18 13.95 -13.35 -13.72
N LEU A 19 15.02 -12.72 -14.22
CA LEU A 19 15.00 -12.05 -15.54
C LEU A 19 14.78 -13.06 -16.67
N GLN A 20 15.44 -14.23 -16.59
CA GLN A 20 15.28 -15.34 -17.54
C GLN A 20 13.87 -15.93 -17.47
N GLU A 21 13.35 -16.21 -16.26
CA GLU A 21 11.98 -16.69 -16.04
C GLU A 21 10.92 -15.76 -16.67
N MET A 22 11.22 -14.47 -16.78
CA MET A 22 10.31 -13.44 -17.29
C MET A 22 10.56 -13.09 -18.77
N ASN A 23 11.39 -13.84 -19.48
CA ASN A 23 11.75 -13.63 -20.89
C ASN A 23 12.38 -12.25 -21.20
N ILE A 24 13.05 -11.65 -20.21
CA ILE A 24 13.77 -10.37 -20.35
C ILE A 24 15.25 -10.53 -19.93
N GLY A 25 15.82 -11.70 -20.24
CA GLY A 25 17.16 -12.12 -19.85
C GLY A 25 18.29 -11.22 -20.35
N GLU A 26 18.08 -10.52 -21.47
CA GLU A 26 19.03 -9.56 -22.04
C GLU A 26 19.40 -8.40 -21.09
N LEU A 27 18.50 -8.03 -20.18
CA LEU A 27 18.77 -7.02 -19.15
C LEU A 27 19.84 -7.44 -18.15
N SER A 28 20.25 -8.71 -18.14
CA SER A 28 21.35 -9.21 -17.31
C SER A 28 22.69 -8.56 -17.69
N ALA A 29 22.83 -8.01 -18.91
CA ALA A 29 23.98 -7.19 -19.30
C ALA A 29 24.21 -6.00 -18.35
N ASP A 30 23.14 -5.50 -17.72
CA ASP A 30 23.14 -4.38 -16.78
C ASP A 30 23.08 -4.82 -15.31
N MET A 31 23.47 -6.07 -14.97
CA MET A 31 23.34 -6.65 -13.62
C MET A 31 23.90 -5.77 -12.49
N ASN A 32 24.97 -5.01 -12.74
CA ASN A 32 25.52 -4.08 -11.76
C ASN A 32 24.54 -2.98 -11.33
N LYS A 33 23.73 -2.49 -12.27
CA LYS A 33 22.68 -1.49 -12.01
C LYS A 33 21.54 -2.11 -11.20
N PHE A 34 21.19 -3.37 -11.46
CA PHE A 34 20.24 -4.13 -10.64
C PHE A 34 20.76 -4.32 -9.21
N ILE A 35 22.00 -4.77 -9.04
CA ILE A 35 22.60 -4.95 -7.71
C ILE A 35 22.70 -3.62 -6.96
N HIS A 36 23.05 -2.53 -7.63
CA HIS A 36 23.09 -1.20 -7.01
C HIS A 36 21.75 -0.83 -6.35
N VAL A 37 20.63 -1.11 -7.00
CA VAL A 37 19.29 -0.75 -6.53
C VAL A 37 18.68 -1.81 -5.61
N LEU A 38 18.85 -3.10 -5.90
CA LEU A 38 18.09 -4.20 -5.31
C LEU A 38 18.87 -5.04 -4.28
N LYS A 39 20.13 -4.71 -4.00
CA LYS A 39 20.99 -5.50 -3.09
C LYS A 39 20.39 -5.75 -1.70
N HIS A 40 19.64 -4.80 -1.16
CA HIS A 40 19.02 -4.90 0.17
C HIS A 40 17.52 -5.24 0.11
N THR A 41 16.99 -5.47 -1.09
CA THR A 41 15.57 -5.75 -1.33
C THR A 41 15.29 -7.24 -1.15
N CYS A 42 14.12 -7.61 -0.60
CA CYS A 42 13.78 -9.03 -0.43
C CYS A 42 13.43 -9.70 -1.77
N HIS A 43 13.48 -11.03 -1.85
CA HIS A 43 13.25 -11.77 -3.10
C HIS A 43 11.86 -11.54 -3.70
N ARG A 44 10.83 -11.43 -2.84
CA ARG A 44 9.46 -11.14 -3.28
C ARG A 44 9.36 -9.78 -3.97
N GLN A 45 9.96 -8.75 -3.39
CA GLN A 45 9.98 -7.40 -3.97
C GLN A 45 10.77 -7.37 -5.29
N ILE A 46 11.89 -8.08 -5.37
CA ILE A 46 12.67 -8.20 -6.61
C ILE A 46 11.82 -8.81 -7.74
N ARG A 47 11.10 -9.91 -7.46
CA ARG A 47 10.18 -10.53 -8.44
C ARG A 47 9.10 -9.54 -8.91
N SER A 48 8.54 -8.75 -8.00
CA SER A 48 7.55 -7.73 -8.34
C SER A 48 8.13 -6.62 -9.24
N VAL A 49 9.33 -6.12 -8.91
CA VAL A 49 10.03 -5.12 -9.72
C VAL A 49 10.35 -5.64 -11.12
N ILE A 50 10.83 -6.88 -11.22
CA ILE A 50 11.16 -7.48 -12.52
C ILE A 50 9.91 -7.74 -13.36
N ARG A 51 8.79 -8.15 -12.76
CA ARG A 51 7.50 -8.24 -13.47
C ARG A 51 7.06 -6.88 -14.00
N GLY A 52 7.17 -5.82 -13.19
CA GLY A 52 6.88 -4.46 -13.65
C GLY A 52 7.78 -4.00 -14.81
N LEU A 53 9.05 -4.44 -14.84
CA LEU A 53 9.93 -4.21 -16.00
C LEU A 53 9.44 -4.95 -17.24
N ARG A 54 9.09 -6.23 -17.11
CA ARG A 54 8.54 -7.03 -18.22
C ARG A 54 7.28 -6.37 -18.78
N ASP A 55 6.36 -5.95 -17.92
CA ASP A 55 5.12 -5.29 -18.34
C ASP A 55 5.39 -4.01 -19.16
N MET A 56 6.46 -3.28 -18.85
CA MET A 56 6.87 -2.11 -19.65
C MET A 56 7.39 -2.51 -21.04
N VAL A 57 8.21 -3.56 -21.11
CA VAL A 57 8.75 -4.10 -22.37
C VAL A 57 7.62 -4.62 -23.26
N ASP A 58 6.69 -5.39 -22.70
CA ASP A 58 5.54 -5.96 -23.42
C ASP A 58 4.58 -4.88 -23.97
N ARG A 59 4.48 -3.72 -23.32
CA ARG A 59 3.58 -2.60 -23.70
C ARG A 59 4.09 -1.72 -24.86
N LYS A 60 5.15 -2.11 -25.57
CA LYS A 60 5.81 -1.31 -26.61
C LYS A 60 6.41 0.02 -26.12
N GLU A 61 6.63 0.20 -24.81
CA GLU A 61 7.41 1.34 -24.28
C GLU A 61 8.91 1.19 -24.58
N GLY A 62 9.33 0.01 -25.08
CA GLY A 62 10.70 -0.32 -25.41
C GLY A 62 11.55 -0.62 -24.18
N TYR A 63 12.78 -1.05 -24.41
CA TYR A 63 13.73 -1.30 -23.32
C TYR A 63 14.06 0.00 -22.57
N PRO A 64 14.01 -0.01 -21.22
CA PRO A 64 14.18 1.22 -20.44
C PRO A 64 15.60 1.77 -20.56
N THR A 65 15.75 2.92 -21.21
CA THR A 65 17.03 3.63 -21.39
C THR A 65 17.68 4.07 -20.08
N LYS A 66 16.87 4.34 -19.04
CA LYS A 66 17.32 4.75 -17.69
C LYS A 66 17.03 3.66 -16.63
N ILE A 67 17.59 2.46 -16.82
CA ILE A 67 17.31 1.28 -15.98
C ILE A 67 17.40 1.52 -14.46
N VAL A 68 18.41 2.25 -13.95
CA VAL A 68 18.51 2.55 -12.49
C VAL A 68 17.30 3.35 -12.00
N TYR A 69 16.88 4.35 -12.75
CA TYR A 69 15.72 5.17 -12.41
C TYR A 69 14.43 4.34 -12.47
N THR A 70 14.26 3.54 -13.52
CA THR A 70 13.10 2.67 -13.69
C THR A 70 13.00 1.65 -12.56
N LEU A 71 14.12 1.01 -12.19
CA LEU A 71 14.18 0.08 -11.06
C LEU A 71 13.80 0.74 -9.75
N LYS A 72 14.30 1.95 -9.46
CA LYS A 72 13.90 2.71 -8.28
C LYS A 72 12.41 3.03 -8.31
N LYS A 73 11.88 3.50 -9.44
CA LYS A 73 10.46 3.82 -9.62
C LYS A 73 9.56 2.60 -9.36
N LEU A 74 9.88 1.46 -9.96
CA LEU A 74 9.13 0.21 -9.77
C LEU A 74 9.27 -0.35 -8.35
N LEU A 75 10.44 -0.19 -7.73
CA LEU A 75 10.66 -0.54 -6.34
C LEU A 75 9.76 0.29 -5.42
N HIS A 76 9.79 1.62 -5.56
CA HIS A 76 8.92 2.54 -4.81
C HIS A 76 7.44 2.19 -4.98
N GLN A 77 7.00 1.88 -6.21
CA GLN A 77 5.63 1.48 -6.47
C GLN A 77 5.28 0.17 -5.74
N THR A 78 6.17 -0.83 -5.79
CA THR A 78 5.96 -2.11 -5.11
C THR A 78 5.91 -1.93 -3.58
N SER A 79 6.84 -1.17 -2.99
CA SER A 79 6.81 -0.93 -1.55
C SER A 79 5.60 -0.10 -1.14
N GLN A 80 5.19 0.88 -1.95
CA GLN A 80 3.96 1.66 -1.72
C GLN A 80 2.74 0.74 -1.56
N TYR A 81 2.55 -0.24 -2.46
CA TYR A 81 1.46 -1.20 -2.32
C TYR A 81 1.52 -1.98 -1.02
N GLN A 82 2.70 -2.48 -0.65
CA GLN A 82 2.88 -3.23 0.59
C GLN A 82 2.57 -2.37 1.82
N ILE A 83 2.90 -1.08 1.80
CA ILE A 83 2.53 -0.15 2.87
C ILE A 83 1.01 -0.01 2.93
N LEU A 84 0.34 0.21 1.81
CA LEU A 84 -1.11 0.40 1.77
C LEU A 84 -1.88 -0.87 2.18
N ASP A 85 -1.44 -2.05 1.74
CA ASP A 85 -1.95 -3.35 2.19
C ASP A 85 -1.77 -3.54 3.70
N THR A 86 -0.58 -3.21 4.23
CA THR A 86 -0.34 -3.24 5.68
C THR A 86 -1.22 -2.23 6.41
N ALA A 87 -1.42 -1.03 5.86
CA ALA A 87 -2.30 -0.02 6.44
C ALA A 87 -3.76 -0.49 6.49
N ALA A 88 -4.22 -1.23 5.48
CA ALA A 88 -5.58 -1.76 5.47
C ALA A 88 -5.77 -2.86 6.51
N LYS A 89 -4.84 -3.81 6.58
CA LYS A 89 -4.84 -4.91 7.56
C LYS A 89 -4.79 -4.41 9.00
N GLU A 90 -4.05 -3.34 9.26
CA GLU A 90 -3.94 -2.72 10.59
C GLU A 90 -4.98 -1.62 10.83
N GLY A 91 -5.95 -1.43 9.92
CA GLY A 91 -7.07 -0.49 10.08
C GLY A 91 -6.75 1.01 9.94
N ILE A 92 -5.55 1.35 9.48
CA ILE A 92 -5.08 2.72 9.24
C ILE A 92 -5.55 3.28 7.90
N TYR A 93 -5.68 2.43 6.87
CA TYR A 93 -6.01 2.89 5.51
C TYR A 93 -7.25 3.79 5.40
N PRO A 94 -8.41 3.46 6.03
CA PRO A 94 -9.61 4.29 5.95
C PRO A 94 -9.41 5.71 6.54
N LEU A 95 -8.44 5.87 7.43
CA LEU A 95 -8.19 7.10 8.18
C LEU A 95 -7.30 8.08 7.40
N ILE A 96 -6.57 7.60 6.38
CA ILE A 96 -5.56 8.40 5.65
C ILE A 96 -6.18 9.66 5.03
N ALA A 97 -7.31 9.48 4.35
CA ALA A 97 -8.00 10.54 3.61
C ALA A 97 -9.34 10.93 4.25
N GLN A 98 -9.59 10.55 5.51
CA GLN A 98 -10.88 10.81 6.17
C GLN A 98 -11.21 12.30 6.28
N HIS A 99 -10.22 13.15 6.51
CA HIS A 99 -10.39 14.60 6.62
C HIS A 99 -10.72 15.30 5.30
N ILE A 100 -10.56 14.61 4.16
CA ILE A 100 -10.85 15.16 2.84
C ILE A 100 -12.33 14.89 2.53
N PRO A 101 -13.09 15.85 1.98
CA PRO A 101 -14.48 15.63 1.57
C PRO A 101 -14.63 14.52 0.51
N LYS A 102 -15.82 13.91 0.40
CA LYS A 102 -16.08 12.80 -0.57
C LYS A 102 -16.09 13.31 -2.02
N GLU A 103 -16.48 14.56 -2.21
CA GLU A 103 -16.59 15.25 -3.50
C GLU A 103 -15.22 15.45 -4.15
N ARG A 104 -14.16 15.53 -3.35
CA ARG A 104 -12.77 15.71 -3.80
C ARG A 104 -12.04 14.38 -3.98
N ASN A 105 -12.59 13.49 -4.79
CA ASN A 105 -12.08 12.12 -4.98
C ASN A 105 -10.60 12.09 -5.44
N SER A 106 -10.19 13.04 -6.29
CA SER A 106 -8.79 13.21 -6.73
C SER A 106 -7.83 13.47 -5.57
N ASP A 107 -8.23 14.35 -4.64
CA ASP A 107 -7.40 14.75 -3.50
C ASP A 107 -7.26 13.60 -2.51
N ARG A 108 -8.32 12.77 -2.37
CA ARG A 108 -8.27 11.53 -1.58
C ARG A 108 -7.29 10.52 -2.17
N GLU A 109 -7.34 10.29 -3.48
CA GLU A 109 -6.38 9.40 -4.15
C GLU A 109 -4.94 9.92 -3.97
N GLN A 110 -4.74 11.24 -4.12
CA GLN A 110 -3.44 11.87 -3.91
C GLN A 110 -2.95 11.76 -2.47
N ALA A 111 -3.81 11.90 -1.47
CA ALA A 111 -3.45 11.74 -0.07
C ALA A 111 -3.02 10.30 0.24
N VAL A 112 -3.74 9.30 -0.27
CA VAL A 112 -3.36 7.88 -0.16
C VAL A 112 -2.03 7.62 -0.88
N PHE A 113 -1.84 8.20 -2.06
CA PHE A 113 -0.59 8.09 -2.79
C PHE A 113 0.58 8.67 -2.00
N ASN A 114 0.44 9.90 -1.50
CA ASN A 114 1.45 10.59 -0.70
C ASN A 114 1.79 9.84 0.59
N PHE A 115 0.78 9.27 1.26
CA PHE A 115 0.97 8.45 2.45
C PHE A 115 1.84 7.22 2.16
N GLY A 116 1.49 6.46 1.11
CA GLY A 116 2.27 5.29 0.72
C GLY A 116 3.68 5.66 0.26
N LEU A 117 3.87 6.80 -0.41
CA LEU A 117 5.18 7.29 -0.83
C LEU A 117 6.06 7.65 0.38
N HIS A 118 5.50 8.36 1.37
CA HIS A 118 6.22 8.76 2.59
C HIS A 118 6.83 7.57 3.31
N TYR A 119 6.09 6.46 3.37
CA TYR A 119 6.46 5.25 4.07
C TYR A 119 7.14 4.18 3.20
N SER A 120 7.31 4.42 1.90
CA SER A 120 7.83 3.44 0.92
C SER A 120 9.25 2.93 1.19
N MET A 121 10.04 3.64 2.01
CA MET A 121 11.43 3.32 2.34
C MET A 121 11.63 2.79 3.76
N TYR A 122 10.58 2.75 4.55
CA TYR A 122 10.64 2.24 5.92
C TYR A 122 10.58 0.71 5.91
N SER A 123 11.06 0.06 6.98
CA SER A 123 10.93 -1.38 7.12
C SER A 123 9.47 -1.76 7.39
N LEU A 124 8.97 -2.77 6.69
CA LEU A 124 7.60 -3.27 6.86
C LEU A 124 7.30 -3.69 8.30
N HIS A 125 8.29 -4.28 8.98
CA HIS A 125 8.14 -4.69 10.37
C HIS A 125 7.88 -3.49 11.30
N ASN A 126 8.68 -2.42 11.16
CA ASN A 126 8.52 -1.23 12.00
C ASN A 126 7.23 -0.48 11.67
N ILE A 127 6.88 -0.39 10.38
CA ILE A 127 5.61 0.19 9.96
C ILE A 127 4.43 -0.57 10.54
N LYS A 128 4.42 -1.90 10.44
CA LYS A 128 3.35 -2.72 11.00
C LYS A 128 3.17 -2.46 12.49
N LYS A 129 4.28 -2.46 13.25
CA LYS A 129 4.26 -2.14 14.68
C LYS A 129 3.71 -0.74 14.95
N MET A 130 4.12 0.25 14.16
CA MET A 130 3.66 1.63 14.28
C MET A 130 2.17 1.77 13.97
N PHE A 131 1.69 1.20 12.86
CA PHE A 131 0.28 1.21 12.49
C PHE A 131 -0.58 0.56 13.56
N LYS A 132 -0.16 -0.59 14.08
CA LYS A 132 -0.86 -1.27 15.18
C LYS A 132 -0.97 -0.39 16.43
N ASN A 133 0.13 0.26 16.82
CA ASN A 133 0.15 1.14 17.99
C ASN A 133 -0.74 2.38 17.80
N VAL A 134 -0.62 3.04 16.65
CA VAL A 134 -1.45 4.22 16.31
C VAL A 134 -2.92 3.84 16.27
N HIS A 135 -3.27 2.72 15.63
CA HIS A 135 -4.64 2.23 15.57
C HIS A 135 -5.18 1.93 16.98
N ALA A 136 -4.39 1.28 17.85
CA ALA A 136 -4.77 1.01 19.22
C ALA A 136 -5.05 2.29 20.03
N LEU A 137 -4.20 3.31 19.90
CA LEU A 137 -4.39 4.61 20.56
C LEU A 137 -5.64 5.32 20.08
N LEU A 138 -5.86 5.38 18.76
CA LEU A 138 -7.03 6.03 18.20
C LEU A 138 -8.32 5.29 18.56
N LYS A 139 -8.28 3.95 18.60
CA LYS A 139 -9.42 3.12 19.00
C LYS A 139 -9.89 3.39 20.44
N GLN A 140 -9.01 3.78 21.36
CA GLN A 140 -9.41 4.10 22.74
C GLN A 140 -10.37 5.27 22.82
N LYS A 141 -10.21 6.28 21.94
CA LYS A 141 -10.97 7.54 22.01
C LYS A 141 -12.08 7.66 20.95
N PHE A 142 -11.90 7.03 19.78
CA PHE A 142 -12.71 7.30 18.59
C PHE A 142 -13.47 6.07 18.06
N ALA A 143 -13.63 5.01 18.85
CA ALA A 143 -14.32 3.80 18.41
C ALA A 143 -15.85 3.96 18.37
N VAL A 144 -16.43 3.81 17.18
CA VAL A 144 -17.87 3.91 16.88
C VAL A 144 -18.35 2.60 16.22
N PRO A 145 -19.62 2.18 16.37
CA PRO A 145 -20.15 1.03 15.62
C PRO A 145 -20.00 1.18 14.10
N VAL A 146 -19.82 0.06 13.38
CA VAL A 146 -19.78 0.06 11.90
C VAL A 146 -21.12 0.50 11.34
N THR A 147 -21.07 1.50 10.47
CA THR A 147 -22.18 1.92 9.60
C THR A 147 -21.88 1.55 8.15
N GLU A 148 -22.90 1.48 7.30
CA GLU A 148 -22.72 1.31 5.85
C GLU A 148 -21.75 2.36 5.29
N GLU A 149 -21.89 3.62 5.72
CA GLU A 149 -21.02 4.72 5.32
C GLU A 149 -19.53 4.47 5.59
N SER A 150 -19.21 3.58 6.53
CA SER A 150 -17.82 3.21 6.86
C SER A 150 -17.12 2.50 5.69
N TYR A 151 -17.86 1.76 4.87
CA TYR A 151 -17.35 1.11 3.64
C TYR A 151 -17.07 2.11 2.52
N TYR A 152 -17.81 3.22 2.50
CA TYR A 152 -17.72 4.27 1.49
C TYR A 152 -16.70 5.36 1.82
N ARG A 153 -15.87 5.17 2.85
CA ARG A 153 -14.85 6.15 3.25
C ARG A 153 -13.69 6.24 2.28
N ASN A 154 -13.36 5.20 1.53
CA ASN A 154 -12.24 5.26 0.60
C ASN A 154 -12.65 5.86 -0.75
N TYR A 155 -11.69 6.49 -1.43
CA TYR A 155 -11.90 7.00 -2.79
C TYR A 155 -12.37 5.87 -3.71
N LEU A 156 -13.21 6.21 -4.70
CA LEU A 156 -13.69 5.27 -5.71
C LEU A 156 -12.77 5.32 -6.92
N LYS A 157 -12.32 4.16 -7.36
CA LYS A 157 -11.47 4.02 -8.56
C LYS A 157 -12.23 3.42 -9.74
N TYR A 158 -13.05 2.41 -9.46
CA TYR A 158 -13.89 1.73 -10.44
C TYR A 158 -15.37 1.86 -10.05
N GLN A 159 -16.25 1.85 -11.04
CA GLN A 159 -17.69 2.07 -10.79
C GLN A 159 -18.29 0.94 -9.95
N GLU A 160 -17.85 -0.30 -10.20
CA GLU A 160 -18.34 -1.50 -9.55
C GLU A 160 -17.95 -1.61 -8.07
N GLU A 161 -16.96 -0.85 -7.60
CA GLU A 161 -16.57 -0.83 -6.18
C GLU A 161 -17.75 -0.43 -5.27
N THR A 162 -18.67 0.40 -5.77
CA THR A 162 -19.88 0.79 -5.03
C THR A 162 -20.77 -0.42 -4.73
N LEU A 163 -20.91 -1.33 -5.70
CA LEU A 163 -21.72 -2.55 -5.57
C LEU A 163 -21.05 -3.56 -4.64
N PHE A 164 -19.73 -3.74 -4.76
CA PHE A 164 -18.99 -4.64 -3.89
C PHE A 164 -19.00 -4.18 -2.43
N ARG A 165 -18.88 -2.86 -2.18
CA ARG A 165 -18.97 -2.28 -0.84
C ARG A 165 -20.33 -2.54 -0.20
N LYS A 166 -21.41 -2.37 -0.97
CA LYS A 166 -22.76 -2.69 -0.52
C LYS A 166 -22.90 -4.17 -0.18
N TYR A 167 -22.47 -5.03 -1.10
CA TYR A 167 -22.50 -6.48 -0.91
C TYR A 167 -21.72 -6.92 0.34
N ALA A 168 -20.51 -6.40 0.55
CA ALA A 168 -19.70 -6.71 1.72
C ALA A 168 -20.35 -6.23 3.05
N TYR A 169 -21.03 -5.08 3.04
CA TYR A 169 -21.79 -4.59 4.19
C TYR A 169 -22.97 -5.52 4.50
N ASP A 170 -23.74 -5.89 3.49
CA ASP A 170 -24.91 -6.77 3.63
C ASP A 170 -24.51 -8.16 4.15
N GLN A 171 -23.36 -8.68 3.72
CA GLN A 171 -22.77 -9.93 4.21
C GLN A 171 -22.14 -9.82 5.60
N GLY A 172 -22.08 -8.62 6.19
CA GLY A 172 -21.50 -8.39 7.52
C GLY A 172 -20.00 -8.67 7.59
N VAL A 173 -19.30 -8.53 6.46
CA VAL A 173 -17.86 -8.78 6.36
C VAL A 173 -17.07 -7.83 7.27
N ASN A 174 -15.86 -8.20 7.67
CA ASN A 174 -14.96 -7.31 8.38
C ASN A 174 -14.46 -6.17 7.47
N LEU A 175 -14.67 -4.91 7.88
CA LEU A 175 -14.27 -3.73 7.09
C LEU A 175 -12.79 -3.72 6.71
N HIS A 176 -11.89 -4.05 7.64
CA HIS A 176 -10.45 -4.01 7.39
C HIS A 176 -10.02 -5.11 6.41
N ALA A 177 -10.60 -6.29 6.56
CA ALA A 177 -10.36 -7.41 5.64
C ALA A 177 -10.87 -7.08 4.23
N TYR A 178 -12.07 -6.48 4.13
CA TYR A 178 -12.64 -6.02 2.86
C TYR A 178 -11.74 -4.97 2.18
N ILE A 179 -11.27 -3.96 2.92
CA ILE A 179 -10.42 -2.90 2.35
C ILE A 179 -9.07 -3.47 1.88
N ALA A 180 -8.50 -4.43 2.62
CA ALA A 180 -7.27 -5.11 2.19
C ALA A 180 -7.50 -5.86 0.87
N LEU A 181 -8.64 -6.53 0.73
CA LEU A 181 -9.03 -7.21 -0.50
C LEU A 181 -9.23 -6.21 -1.66
N GLU A 182 -9.88 -5.07 -1.43
CA GLU A 182 -10.06 -4.00 -2.44
C GLU A 182 -8.71 -3.47 -2.95
N ILE A 183 -7.72 -3.32 -2.07
CA ILE A 183 -6.35 -2.94 -2.45
C ILE A 183 -5.68 -4.03 -3.29
N GLU A 184 -5.83 -5.31 -2.91
CA GLU A 184 -5.27 -6.43 -3.68
C GLU A 184 -5.87 -6.48 -5.10
N MET A 185 -7.18 -6.29 -5.23
CA MET A 185 -7.85 -6.21 -6.52
C MET A 185 -7.29 -5.06 -7.37
N ARG A 186 -7.14 -3.86 -6.79
CA ARG A 186 -6.55 -2.71 -7.48
C ARG A 186 -5.12 -2.96 -7.93
N GLU A 187 -4.33 -3.68 -7.13
CA GLU A 187 -2.97 -4.10 -7.49
C GLU A 187 -2.97 -5.09 -8.66
N LYS A 188 -3.84 -6.11 -8.64
CA LYS A 188 -3.99 -7.08 -9.74
C LYS A 188 -4.33 -6.39 -11.06
N LEU A 189 -5.28 -5.46 -11.03
CA LEU A 189 -5.68 -4.69 -12.22
C LEU A 189 -4.52 -3.84 -12.75
N LYS A 190 -3.74 -3.21 -11.87
CA LYS A 190 -2.58 -2.42 -12.29
C LYS A 190 -1.47 -3.26 -12.91
N ILE A 191 -1.17 -4.44 -12.34
CA ILE A 191 -0.17 -5.37 -12.89
C ILE A 191 -0.58 -5.76 -14.31
N ARG A 192 -1.86 -6.09 -14.52
CA ARG A 192 -2.42 -6.38 -15.85
C ARG A 192 -2.44 -5.18 -16.81
N GLY A 193 -2.07 -3.98 -16.35
CA GLY A 193 -2.06 -2.78 -17.18
C GLY A 193 -3.44 -2.25 -17.52
N HIS A 194 -4.44 -2.63 -16.72
CA HIS A 194 -5.80 -2.20 -16.93
C HIS A 194 -5.94 -0.68 -16.72
N LYS A 195 -6.55 0.00 -17.68
CA LYS A 195 -6.74 1.47 -17.70
C LYS A 195 -8.20 1.89 -17.78
N GLU A 196 -9.11 0.95 -17.97
CA GLU A 196 -10.54 1.26 -18.12
C GLU A 196 -11.17 1.52 -16.75
N ARG A 197 -12.38 2.07 -16.75
CA ARG A 197 -13.15 2.36 -15.52
C ARG A 197 -13.95 1.16 -15.03
N THR A 198 -14.03 0.11 -15.83
CA THR A 198 -14.85 -1.09 -15.62
C THR A 198 -13.96 -2.29 -15.36
N ILE A 199 -14.27 -3.05 -14.32
CA ILE A 199 -13.48 -4.20 -13.90
C ILE A 199 -13.76 -5.38 -14.85
N PRO A 200 -12.73 -6.07 -15.38
CA PRO A 200 -12.90 -7.28 -16.18
C PRO A 200 -13.70 -8.38 -15.45
N SER A 201 -14.51 -9.13 -16.18
CA SER A 201 -15.43 -10.12 -15.60
C SER A 201 -14.73 -11.19 -14.76
N ASP A 202 -13.56 -11.67 -15.19
CA ASP A 202 -12.80 -12.68 -14.44
C ASP A 202 -12.31 -12.15 -13.07
N VAL A 203 -11.91 -10.88 -13.01
CA VAL A 203 -11.52 -10.23 -11.75
C VAL A 203 -12.73 -9.97 -10.88
N ARG A 204 -13.88 -9.61 -11.48
CA ARG A 204 -15.15 -9.40 -10.77
C ARG A 204 -15.61 -10.68 -10.06
N GLU A 205 -15.63 -11.81 -10.77
CA GLU A 205 -16.01 -13.11 -10.22
C GLU A 205 -15.07 -13.52 -9.08
N TRP A 206 -13.75 -13.45 -9.33
CA TRP A 206 -12.75 -13.71 -8.29
C TRP A 206 -12.94 -12.83 -7.04
N PHE A 207 -13.27 -11.56 -7.23
CA PHE A 207 -13.44 -10.62 -6.13
C PHE A 207 -14.66 -10.95 -5.27
N ILE A 208 -15.79 -11.30 -5.89
CA ILE A 208 -17.01 -11.71 -5.18
C ILE A 208 -16.74 -12.99 -4.37
N GLU A 209 -16.15 -14.01 -4.98
CA GLU A 209 -15.78 -15.24 -4.27
C GLU A 209 -14.82 -15.00 -3.11
N ALA A 210 -13.93 -14.01 -3.26
CA ALA A 210 -12.99 -13.66 -2.21
C ALA A 210 -13.69 -12.93 -1.05
N ILE A 211 -14.69 -12.09 -1.34
CA ILE A 211 -15.53 -11.44 -0.30
C ILE A 211 -16.26 -12.50 0.53
N ASP A 212 -16.83 -13.51 -0.10
CA ASP A 212 -17.59 -14.57 0.59
C ASP A 212 -16.73 -15.39 1.57
N LYS A 213 -15.40 -15.40 1.36
CA LYS A 213 -14.42 -16.11 2.21
C LYS A 213 -13.86 -15.24 3.34
N LEU A 214 -14.22 -13.96 3.40
CA LEU A 214 -13.71 -13.05 4.43
C LEU A 214 -14.38 -13.29 5.79
N PRO A 215 -13.67 -13.00 6.89
CA PRO A 215 -14.26 -13.11 8.22
C PRO A 215 -15.43 -12.14 8.38
N GLN A 216 -16.52 -12.65 8.94
CA GLN A 216 -17.73 -11.88 9.25
C GLN A 216 -17.65 -11.38 10.69
N GLU A 217 -17.30 -10.11 10.88
CA GLU A 217 -17.22 -9.49 12.19
C GLU A 217 -17.60 -8.01 12.12
N LYS A 218 -18.65 -7.63 12.86
CA LYS A 218 -19.01 -6.21 13.07
C LYS A 218 -18.12 -5.61 14.16
N LEU A 219 -16.89 -5.26 13.79
CA LEU A 219 -15.97 -4.54 14.68
C LEU A 219 -16.46 -3.11 14.94
N ARG A 220 -15.95 -2.45 15.99
CA ARG A 220 -16.02 -0.98 16.09
C ARG A 220 -14.96 -0.37 15.19
N VAL A 221 -15.34 0.65 14.42
CA VAL A 221 -14.45 1.40 13.52
C VAL A 221 -14.08 2.73 14.15
N ILE A 222 -12.90 3.23 13.83
CA ILE A 222 -12.43 4.53 14.30
C ILE A 222 -13.08 5.62 13.46
N GLU A 223 -13.70 6.61 14.09
CA GLU A 223 -14.21 7.80 13.43
C GLU A 223 -13.50 9.07 13.93
N LEU A 224 -12.63 9.62 13.09
CA LEU A 224 -11.86 10.81 13.40
C LEU A 224 -12.64 12.10 13.09
N PRO A 225 -12.38 13.20 13.81
CA PRO A 225 -12.89 14.52 13.48
C PRO A 225 -12.55 14.92 12.03
N LYS A 226 -13.42 15.70 11.37
CA LYS A 226 -13.26 16.10 9.96
C LYS A 226 -11.94 16.82 9.66
N GLN A 227 -11.31 17.43 10.65
CA GLN A 227 -10.06 18.20 10.50
C GLN A 227 -8.81 17.36 10.78
N PHE A 228 -8.99 16.09 11.19
CA PHE A 228 -7.92 15.26 11.71
C PHE A 228 -7.00 14.75 10.60
N ASN A 229 -5.75 15.20 10.59
CA ASN A 229 -4.74 14.70 9.66
C ASN A 229 -3.94 13.55 10.27
N LEU A 230 -4.22 12.32 9.81
CA LEU A 230 -3.52 11.11 10.29
C LEU A 230 -2.01 11.17 10.04
N LEU A 231 -1.57 11.69 8.90
CA LEU A 231 -0.14 11.74 8.57
C LEU A 231 0.60 12.68 9.54
N GLU A 232 -0.03 13.78 9.94
CA GLU A 232 0.53 14.68 10.94
C GLU A 232 0.57 14.05 12.33
N PHE A 233 -0.52 13.39 12.73
CA PHE A 233 -0.57 12.64 13.99
C PHE A 233 0.56 11.60 14.07
N MET A 234 0.75 10.82 13.00
CA MET A 234 1.79 9.81 12.91
C MET A 234 3.20 10.41 12.97
N ARG A 235 3.45 11.54 12.30
CA ARG A 235 4.74 12.25 12.38
C ARG A 235 5.03 12.77 13.79
N THR A 236 4.02 13.31 14.47
CA THR A 236 4.14 13.78 15.85
C THR A 236 4.39 12.61 16.80
N PHE A 237 3.67 11.50 16.63
CA PHE A 237 3.89 10.25 17.35
C PHE A 237 5.33 9.74 17.18
N GLU A 238 5.84 9.69 15.95
CA GLU A 238 7.23 9.30 15.68
C GLU A 238 8.25 10.25 16.35
N ARG A 239 8.01 11.56 16.28
CA ARG A 239 8.87 12.57 16.92
C ARG A 239 8.96 12.34 18.43
N LEU A 240 7.83 12.10 19.08
CA LEU A 240 7.77 11.82 20.52
C LEU A 240 8.47 10.51 20.90
N LEU A 241 8.30 9.44 20.10
CA LEU A 241 9.03 8.19 20.32
C LEU A 241 10.55 8.37 20.17
N ARG A 242 11.01 9.16 19.19
CA ARG A 242 12.45 9.46 19.02
C ARG A 242 13.00 10.31 20.17
N ALA A 243 12.16 11.12 20.82
CA ALA A 243 12.49 11.88 22.02
C ALA A 243 12.45 11.03 23.31
N GLY A 244 12.15 9.73 23.22
CA GLY A 244 12.10 8.82 24.37
C GLY A 244 10.81 8.89 25.20
N VAL A 245 9.78 9.59 24.71
CA VAL A 245 8.49 9.73 25.42
C VAL A 245 7.70 8.43 25.30
N THR A 246 7.24 7.89 26.43
CA THR A 246 6.31 6.77 26.48
C THR A 246 4.89 7.25 26.25
N ILE A 247 4.30 6.86 25.12
CA ILE A 247 2.96 7.29 24.70
C ILE A 247 1.95 6.23 25.14
N THR A 248 1.05 6.61 26.05
CA THR A 248 0.01 5.72 26.60
C THR A 248 -1.40 6.15 26.22
N ALA A 249 -1.59 7.43 25.87
CA ALA A 249 -2.90 7.99 25.53
C ALA A 249 -2.85 8.83 24.24
N PRO A 250 -3.93 8.85 23.43
CA PRO A 250 -3.98 9.64 22.21
C PRO A 250 -3.82 11.15 22.47
N ASP A 251 -4.26 11.64 23.62
CA ASP A 251 -4.23 13.07 23.99
C ASP A 251 -2.80 13.63 24.10
N GLN A 252 -1.83 12.80 24.48
CA GLN A 252 -0.42 13.22 24.53
C GLN A 252 0.10 13.63 23.14
N VAL A 253 -0.37 12.94 22.09
CA VAL A 253 0.01 13.25 20.71
C VAL A 253 -0.80 14.43 20.19
N LEU A 254 -2.09 14.51 20.53
CA LEU A 254 -2.96 15.61 20.11
C LEU A 254 -2.50 16.95 20.69
N ASN A 255 -2.21 17.01 21.99
CA ASN A 255 -1.68 18.22 22.62
C ASN A 255 -0.35 18.64 21.96
N ALA A 256 0.52 17.68 21.61
CA ALA A 256 1.77 17.97 20.91
C ALA A 256 1.61 18.41 19.45
N MET A 257 0.43 18.19 18.84
CA MET A 257 0.06 18.76 17.54
C MET A 257 -0.45 20.21 17.68
N GLU A 258 -1.15 20.52 18.78
CA GLU A 258 -1.68 21.86 19.06
C GLU A 258 -0.62 22.87 19.50
N ILE A 259 0.47 22.42 20.13
CA ILE A 259 1.59 23.27 20.59
C ILE A 259 2.53 23.71 19.42
N LYS A 260 2.17 23.42 18.17
CA LYS A 260 2.97 23.81 16.99
C LYS A 260 2.86 25.29 16.64
#